data_AF-A0A7S2NCX3-F1
#
_entry.id   AF-A0A7S2NCX3-F1
#
_cell.length_a   1.000
_cell.length_b   1.000
_cell.length_c   1.000
_cell.angle_alpha   90.00
_cell.angle_beta   90.00
_cell.angle_gamma   90.00
#
_symmetry.space_group_name_H-M   'P 1'
#
loop_
_entity.id
_entity.type
_entity.pdbx_description
1 polymer ?
#
loop_
_entity_poly.entity_id
_entity_poly.type
_entity_poly.pdbx_seq_one_letter_code
_entity_poly.pdbx_strand_id
1 'polypeptide(L)'
;QGTLAQAGAPNTWRPCPRVALGAMAMAKRRAAKGQYDVILGEVSSEAVGALIVQNLAVKGFCVINPGFTEGVLSKAVSECEMVDNFYQVNAAVAEGLLGAEGSSRIADFESNEPDQARGEGENLIAMDHTMTRIGYILEPYVDRIGFDMTHRSAAVLNKSGEAEEETPPLNENEVSKWQQQFLRHRLMVVIFMGPKPGNLELEPYETADAESYQVKAVPGTMVLLRADKMSHKLTTAGDSYALSSFYMVDAIKKRAPEGGWRLTPAAKTIEAWTLNR
;
A
#
# COMPACT_ATOMS: atom_id res chain seq x y z
N GLN A 1 78.74 15.66 35.50
CA GLN A 1 77.40 16.08 35.96
C GLN A 1 76.56 16.23 34.68
N GLY A 2 75.84 15.18 34.27
CA GLY A 2 74.38 15.06 34.45
C GLY A 2 73.66 16.07 33.54
N THR A 3 72.85 15.72 32.55
CA THR A 3 71.55 15.05 32.73
C THR A 3 70.97 14.63 31.35
N LEU A 4 70.35 13.44 31.30
CA LEU A 4 69.44 12.95 30.25
C LEU A 4 68.06 13.64 30.31
N ALA A 5 67.36 13.78 29.17
CA ALA A 5 65.89 13.68 29.01
C ALA A 5 65.47 14.26 27.63
N GLN A 6 64.40 13.86 26.95
CA GLN A 6 63.60 12.64 26.79
C GLN A 6 62.69 12.93 25.59
N ALA A 7 62.41 11.92 24.76
CA ALA A 7 61.50 12.02 23.63
C ALA A 7 60.02 12.06 24.08
N GLY A 8 59.21 12.87 23.39
CA GLY A 8 57.75 12.89 23.53
C GLY A 8 57.09 12.86 22.15
N ALA A 9 56.56 11.70 21.77
CA ALA A 9 55.74 11.54 20.57
C ALA A 9 54.27 11.93 20.86
N PRO A 10 53.56 12.58 19.92
CA PRO A 10 52.15 12.92 20.10
C PRO A 10 51.24 11.69 19.94
N ASN A 11 50.53 11.38 21.01
CA ASN A 11 49.56 10.29 21.10
C ASN A 11 48.27 10.70 20.35
N THR A 12 48.14 10.31 19.09
CA THR A 12 46.91 10.53 18.31
C THR A 12 45.91 9.41 18.60
N TRP A 13 44.95 9.70 19.49
CA TRP A 13 43.79 8.84 19.72
C TRP A 13 42.94 8.78 18.46
N ARG A 14 43.01 7.65 17.73
CA ARG A 14 42.04 7.32 16.67
C ARG A 14 40.84 6.64 17.33
N PRO A 15 39.60 7.18 17.22
CA PRO A 15 38.43 6.49 17.69
C PRO A 15 38.20 5.21 16.87
N CYS A 16 37.97 4.09 17.56
CA CYS A 16 37.61 2.81 16.94
C CYS A 16 36.28 2.94 16.16
N PRO A 17 36.23 2.63 14.84
CA PRO A 17 35.01 2.78 14.02
C PRO A 17 33.86 1.82 14.36
N ARG A 18 34.03 0.86 15.27
CA ARG A 18 33.09 -0.27 15.45
C ARG A 18 31.89 0.00 16.36
N VAL A 19 31.87 1.10 17.13
CA VAL A 19 30.76 1.37 18.07
C VAL A 19 29.64 2.22 17.44
N ALA A 20 29.92 2.93 16.33
CA ALA A 20 28.97 3.84 15.70
C ALA A 20 27.83 3.13 14.92
N LEU A 21 28.08 1.95 14.36
CA LEU A 21 27.09 1.20 13.56
C LEU A 21 25.92 0.67 14.42
N GLY A 22 26.19 0.22 15.65
CA GLY A 22 25.14 -0.32 16.54
C GLY A 22 24.19 0.76 17.07
N ALA A 23 24.72 1.94 17.42
CA ALA A 23 23.92 3.05 17.94
C ALA A 23 23.01 3.67 16.87
N MET A 24 23.49 3.80 15.62
CA MET A 24 22.67 4.25 14.49
C MET A 24 21.54 3.27 14.13
N ALA A 25 21.80 1.96 14.14
CA ALA A 25 20.78 0.95 13.90
C ALA A 25 19.66 0.98 14.96
N MET A 26 20.01 1.20 16.23
CA MET A 26 19.05 1.33 17.33
C MET A 26 18.25 2.64 17.27
N ALA A 27 18.87 3.75 16.89
CA ALA A 27 18.17 5.04 16.71
C ALA A 27 17.18 5.00 15.54
N LYS A 28 17.57 4.40 14.40
CA LYS A 28 16.69 4.20 13.24
C LYS A 28 15.51 3.28 13.59
N ARG A 29 15.73 2.23 14.41
CA ARG A 29 14.66 1.37 14.96
C ARG A 29 13.69 2.11 15.87
N ARG A 30 14.16 3.00 16.75
CA ARG A 30 13.27 3.80 17.62
C ARG A 30 12.43 4.81 16.86
N ALA A 31 12.99 5.47 15.83
CA ALA A 31 12.25 6.39 14.98
C ALA A 31 11.16 5.68 14.15
N ALA A 32 11.42 4.46 13.67
CA ALA A 32 10.44 3.66 12.93
C ALA A 32 9.25 3.22 13.80
N LYS A 33 9.44 3.07 15.12
CA LYS A 33 8.41 2.56 16.04
C LYS A 33 7.19 3.48 16.19
N GLY A 34 7.28 4.74 15.76
CA GLY A 34 6.13 5.67 15.73
C GLY A 34 5.41 5.74 14.37
N GLN A 35 5.99 5.16 13.32
CA GLN A 35 5.46 5.27 11.95
C GLN A 35 4.61 4.05 11.54
N TYR A 36 4.91 2.86 12.07
CA TYR A 36 4.25 1.61 11.71
C TYR A 36 3.43 1.08 12.88
N ASP A 37 2.21 0.65 12.60
CA ASP A 37 1.37 -0.08 13.56
C ASP A 37 1.90 -1.51 13.77
N VAL A 38 2.43 -2.12 12.70
CA VAL A 38 2.97 -3.48 12.71
C VAL A 38 4.27 -3.56 11.91
N ILE A 39 5.28 -4.20 12.48
CA ILE A 39 6.55 -4.51 11.80
C ILE A 39 6.65 -6.03 11.66
N LEU A 40 6.66 -6.52 10.43
CA LEU A 40 6.77 -7.96 10.18
C LEU A 40 8.14 -8.47 10.64
N GLY A 41 8.14 -9.60 11.34
CA GLY A 41 9.34 -10.21 11.91
C GLY A 41 9.72 -9.73 13.32
N GLU A 42 9.19 -8.59 13.79
CA GLU A 42 9.36 -8.17 15.20
C GLU A 42 8.22 -8.66 16.11
N VAL A 43 7.05 -8.95 15.52
CA VAL A 43 5.89 -9.54 16.20
C VAL A 43 5.81 -11.03 15.87
N SER A 44 5.37 -11.86 16.83
CA SER A 44 5.12 -13.28 16.57
C SER A 44 4.08 -13.44 15.45
N SER A 45 4.29 -14.41 14.56
CA SER A 45 3.41 -14.64 13.41
C SER A 45 1.95 -14.86 13.80
N GLU A 46 1.71 -15.46 14.97
CA GLU A 46 0.36 -15.69 15.52
C GLU A 46 -0.35 -14.39 15.91
N ALA A 47 0.38 -13.39 16.41
CA ALA A 47 -0.20 -12.13 16.88
C ALA A 47 -0.34 -11.07 15.78
N VAL A 48 0.41 -11.18 14.68
CA VAL A 48 0.39 -10.20 13.57
C VAL A 48 -1.04 -9.99 13.04
N GLY A 49 -1.75 -11.07 12.72
CA GLY A 49 -3.11 -10.97 12.16
C GLY A 49 -4.09 -10.30 13.12
N ALA A 50 -4.05 -10.66 14.40
CA ALA A 50 -4.89 -10.06 15.42
C ALA A 50 -4.63 -8.54 15.58
N LEU A 51 -3.36 -8.12 15.56
CA LEU A 51 -3.00 -6.70 15.65
C LEU A 51 -3.44 -5.90 14.43
N ILE A 52 -3.28 -6.45 13.22
CA ILE A 52 -3.72 -5.78 11.99
C ILE A 52 -5.25 -5.59 12.04
N VAL A 53 -6.00 -6.65 12.36
CA VAL A 53 -7.46 -6.60 12.46
C VAL A 53 -7.92 -5.64 13.56
N GLN A 54 -7.22 -5.58 14.70
CA GLN A 54 -7.52 -4.60 15.74
C GLN A 54 -7.35 -3.15 15.25
N ASN A 55 -6.27 -2.85 14.50
CA ASN A 55 -6.07 -1.52 13.93
C ASN A 55 -7.14 -1.20 12.87
N LEU A 56 -7.49 -2.15 12.01
CA LEU A 56 -8.58 -2.00 11.04
C LEU A 56 -9.93 -1.73 11.71
N ALA A 57 -10.23 -2.40 12.84
CA ALA A 57 -11.49 -2.21 13.57
C ALA A 57 -11.58 -0.83 14.24
N VAL A 58 -10.46 -0.31 14.74
CA VAL A 58 -10.42 0.95 15.50
C VAL A 58 -10.22 2.18 14.60
N LYS A 59 -9.25 2.12 13.70
CA LYS A 59 -8.83 3.25 12.84
C LYS A 59 -9.41 3.18 11.43
N GLY A 60 -9.83 2.00 10.99
CA GLY A 60 -10.15 1.72 9.60
C GLY A 60 -8.94 1.41 8.71
N PHE A 61 -7.71 1.55 9.21
CA PHE A 61 -6.49 1.24 8.48
C PHE A 61 -5.37 0.73 9.40
N CYS A 62 -4.33 0.15 8.80
CA CYS A 62 -3.12 -0.35 9.47
C CYS A 62 -1.89 -0.09 8.60
N VAL A 63 -0.87 0.55 9.16
CA VAL A 63 0.42 0.82 8.51
C VAL A 63 1.42 -0.28 8.88
N ILE A 64 1.95 -0.96 7.88
CA ILE A 64 2.76 -2.17 8.03
C ILE A 64 4.15 -1.91 7.43
N ASN A 65 5.20 -2.31 8.17
CA ASN A 65 6.53 -2.47 7.61
C ASN A 65 6.74 -3.93 7.21
N PRO A 66 6.69 -4.27 5.91
CA PRO A 66 6.89 -5.62 5.40
C PRO A 66 8.35 -6.09 5.43
N GLY A 67 9.31 -5.18 5.65
CA GLY A 67 10.74 -5.50 5.69
C GLY A 67 11.44 -5.51 4.33
N PHE A 68 10.91 -4.83 3.31
CA PHE A 68 11.60 -4.68 2.03
C PHE A 68 12.91 -3.91 2.19
N THR A 69 13.96 -4.41 1.54
CA THR A 69 15.25 -3.71 1.50
C THR A 69 15.25 -2.66 0.39
N GLU A 70 16.09 -1.64 0.54
CA GLU A 70 16.25 -0.58 -0.47
C GLU A 70 16.62 -1.13 -1.85
N GLY A 71 17.44 -2.19 -1.90
CA GLY A 71 17.80 -2.85 -3.17
C GLY A 71 16.62 -3.55 -3.86
N VAL A 72 15.70 -4.13 -3.09
CA VAL A 72 14.46 -4.73 -3.65
C VAL A 72 13.53 -3.63 -4.17
N LEU A 73 13.38 -2.53 -3.42
CA LEU A 73 12.54 -1.41 -3.82
C LEU A 73 13.07 -0.73 -5.09
N SER A 74 14.38 -0.47 -5.17
CA SER A 74 15.00 0.13 -6.36
C SER A 74 14.81 -0.74 -7.59
N LYS A 75 14.94 -2.08 -7.47
CA LYS A 75 14.71 -2.99 -8.58
C LYS A 75 13.24 -3.04 -9.00
N ALA A 76 12.31 -3.08 -8.03
CA ALA A 76 10.88 -3.05 -8.32
C ALA A 76 10.47 -1.76 -9.05
N VAL A 77 11.06 -0.60 -8.68
CA VAL A 77 10.85 0.66 -9.41
C VAL A 77 11.37 0.54 -10.85
N SER A 78 12.58 0.01 -11.06
CA SER A 78 13.10 -0.21 -12.41
C SER A 78 12.25 -1.20 -13.21
N GLU A 79 11.68 -2.21 -12.57
CA GLU A 79 10.72 -3.14 -13.19
C GLU A 79 9.45 -2.40 -13.61
N CYS A 80 8.89 -1.52 -12.78
CA CYS A 80 7.75 -0.68 -13.15
C CYS A 80 8.06 0.28 -14.31
N GLU A 81 9.28 0.82 -14.39
CA GLU A 81 9.69 1.69 -15.50
C GLU A 81 9.75 0.96 -16.85
N MET A 82 9.93 -0.37 -16.84
CA MET A 82 9.94 -1.23 -18.03
C MET A 82 8.54 -1.71 -18.45
N VAL A 83 7.49 -1.37 -17.69
CA VAL A 83 6.11 -1.73 -18.02
C VAL A 83 5.56 -0.72 -19.03
N ASP A 84 5.37 -1.16 -20.28
CA ASP A 84 4.96 -0.29 -21.40
C ASP A 84 3.45 0.00 -21.47
N ASN A 85 2.62 -0.76 -20.76
CA ASN A 85 1.16 -0.75 -20.90
C ASN A 85 0.43 0.10 -19.85
N PHE A 86 1.04 1.16 -19.33
CA PHE A 86 0.33 2.11 -18.48
C PHE A 86 -0.73 2.88 -19.27
N TYR A 87 -1.97 2.84 -18.79
CA TYR A 87 -3.10 3.56 -19.37
C TYR A 87 -3.78 4.43 -18.32
N GLN A 88 -4.38 5.53 -18.79
CA GLN A 88 -5.21 6.40 -17.96
C GLN A 88 -6.59 5.76 -17.80
N VAL A 89 -7.18 5.88 -16.62
CA VAL A 89 -8.55 5.44 -16.34
C VAL A 89 -9.49 6.61 -16.14
N ASN A 90 -10.79 6.34 -16.25
CA ASN A 90 -11.81 7.32 -15.90
C ASN A 90 -11.66 7.80 -14.45
N ALA A 91 -11.99 9.07 -14.20
CA ALA A 91 -11.94 9.69 -12.87
C ALA A 91 -12.65 8.87 -11.77
N ALA A 92 -13.81 8.27 -12.05
CA ALA A 92 -14.54 7.45 -11.07
C ALA A 92 -13.76 6.20 -10.65
N VAL A 93 -12.97 5.62 -11.58
CA VAL A 93 -12.11 4.48 -11.31
C VAL A 93 -10.88 4.92 -10.52
N ALA A 94 -10.24 6.03 -10.92
CA ALA A 94 -9.10 6.59 -10.19
C ALA A 94 -9.44 6.91 -8.73
N GLU A 95 -10.60 7.50 -8.46
CA GLU A 95 -11.09 7.79 -7.09
C GLU A 95 -11.37 6.52 -6.26
N GLY A 96 -11.67 5.38 -6.90
CA GLY A 96 -11.78 4.09 -6.22
C GLY A 96 -10.45 3.36 -6.01
N LEU A 97 -9.36 3.91 -6.57
CA LEU A 97 -7.99 3.39 -6.47
C LEU A 97 -7.15 4.26 -5.53
N LEU A 98 -6.35 5.21 -6.01
CA LEU A 98 -5.53 6.09 -5.14
C LEU A 98 -5.78 7.58 -5.43
N GLY A 99 -6.93 7.91 -6.03
CA GLY A 99 -7.29 9.25 -6.46
C GLY A 99 -6.65 9.64 -7.79
N ALA A 100 -7.02 10.82 -8.30
CA ALA A 100 -6.54 11.33 -9.59
C ALA A 100 -5.00 11.45 -9.69
N GLU A 101 -4.32 11.88 -8.64
CA GLU A 101 -2.85 11.99 -8.62
C GLU A 101 -2.19 10.62 -8.40
N GLY A 102 -2.69 9.84 -7.44
CA GLY A 102 -2.11 8.55 -7.06
C GLY A 102 -2.25 7.44 -8.10
N SER A 103 -3.32 7.51 -8.90
CA SER A 103 -3.65 6.56 -9.97
C SER A 103 -3.81 7.29 -11.31
N SER A 104 -2.95 8.29 -11.57
CA SER A 104 -2.93 9.02 -12.84
C SER A 104 -2.85 8.07 -14.04
N ARG A 105 -1.99 7.04 -13.93
CA ARG A 105 -1.98 5.90 -14.86
C ARG A 105 -1.89 4.59 -14.10
N ILE A 106 -2.48 3.54 -14.68
CA ILE A 106 -2.41 2.20 -14.11
C ILE A 106 -1.97 1.17 -15.15
N ALA A 107 -1.44 0.06 -14.68
CA ALA A 107 -1.22 -1.13 -15.47
C ALA A 107 -1.77 -2.34 -14.71
N ASP A 108 -2.40 -3.26 -15.44
CA ASP A 108 -2.84 -4.52 -14.88
C ASP A 108 -1.62 -5.40 -14.61
N PHE A 109 -1.48 -5.87 -13.37
CA PHE A 109 -0.41 -6.77 -12.98
C PHE A 109 -0.95 -8.20 -13.02
N GLU A 110 -0.67 -8.89 -14.11
CA GLU A 110 -1.08 -10.26 -14.34
C GLU A 110 0.12 -11.16 -14.11
N SER A 111 0.30 -11.68 -12.88
CA SER A 111 1.37 -12.65 -12.60
C SER A 111 1.28 -13.80 -13.60
N ASN A 112 2.09 -13.76 -14.66
CA ASN A 112 1.87 -14.64 -15.79
C ASN A 112 2.10 -16.09 -15.34
N GLU A 113 1.32 -17.01 -15.90
CA GLU A 113 1.65 -18.43 -15.80
C GLU A 113 3.08 -18.65 -16.33
N PRO A 114 3.85 -19.60 -15.75
CA PRO A 114 5.30 -19.72 -15.95
C PRO A 114 5.78 -19.86 -17.40
N ASP A 115 4.88 -20.07 -18.36
CA ASP A 115 5.19 -20.29 -19.77
C ASP A 115 5.18 -19.01 -20.64
N GLN A 116 4.79 -17.84 -20.11
CA GLN A 116 4.93 -16.57 -20.82
C GLN A 116 5.87 -15.63 -20.07
N ALA A 117 7.11 -15.57 -20.52
CA ALA A 117 8.14 -14.63 -20.11
C ALA A 117 7.82 -13.18 -20.52
N ARG A 118 6.62 -12.68 -20.20
CA ARG A 118 6.38 -11.24 -20.13
C ARG A 118 7.23 -10.74 -18.97
N GLY A 119 7.98 -9.67 -19.20
CA GLY A 119 9.06 -9.15 -18.35
C GLY A 119 8.65 -8.60 -16.98
N GLU A 120 7.68 -9.22 -16.31
CA GLU A 120 7.37 -8.96 -14.91
C GLU A 120 8.53 -9.46 -14.07
N GLY A 121 9.21 -8.52 -13.42
CA GLY A 121 10.41 -8.86 -12.69
C GLY A 121 10.12 -9.54 -11.36
N GLU A 122 11.13 -10.27 -10.89
CA GLU A 122 11.06 -11.11 -9.69
C GLU A 122 10.68 -10.32 -8.43
N ASN A 123 10.97 -9.01 -8.39
CA ASN A 123 10.71 -8.18 -7.21
C ASN A 123 9.24 -7.78 -7.12
N LEU A 124 8.58 -7.42 -8.23
CA LEU A 124 7.14 -7.18 -8.23
C LEU A 124 6.34 -8.43 -7.87
N ILE A 125 6.73 -9.60 -8.38
CA ILE A 125 6.10 -10.89 -8.01
C ILE A 125 6.28 -11.15 -6.51
N ALA A 126 7.47 -10.92 -5.95
CA ALA A 126 7.70 -11.08 -4.52
C ALA A 126 6.84 -10.13 -3.66
N MET A 127 6.59 -8.90 -4.13
CA MET A 127 5.69 -7.95 -3.47
C MET A 127 4.23 -8.41 -3.55
N ASP A 128 3.78 -8.92 -4.70
CA ASP A 128 2.43 -9.48 -4.86
C ASP A 128 2.21 -10.73 -3.98
N HIS A 129 3.21 -11.61 -3.89
CA HIS A 129 3.20 -12.73 -2.95
C HIS A 129 3.14 -12.25 -1.49
N THR A 130 3.78 -11.12 -1.17
CA THR A 130 3.70 -10.52 0.16
C THR A 130 2.28 -10.03 0.45
N MET A 131 1.59 -9.41 -0.52
CA MET A 131 0.17 -9.09 -0.38
C MET A 131 -0.65 -10.36 -0.15
N THR A 132 -0.51 -11.40 -0.96
CA THR A 132 -1.20 -12.68 -0.76
C THR A 132 -0.99 -13.27 0.64
N ARG A 133 0.26 -13.21 1.13
CA ARG A 133 0.61 -13.68 2.48
C ARG A 133 -0.12 -12.92 3.59
N ILE A 134 -0.33 -11.61 3.43
CA ILE A 134 -1.13 -10.83 4.38
C ILE A 134 -2.57 -11.35 4.42
N GLY A 135 -3.15 -11.71 3.27
CA GLY A 135 -4.46 -12.37 3.22
C GLY A 135 -4.54 -13.61 4.12
N TYR A 136 -3.59 -14.54 4.00
CA TYR A 136 -3.55 -15.74 4.85
C TYR A 136 -3.36 -15.42 6.34
N ILE A 137 -2.61 -14.37 6.68
CA ILE A 137 -2.41 -13.94 8.07
C ILE A 137 -3.70 -13.37 8.66
N LEU A 138 -4.54 -12.73 7.84
CA LEU A 138 -5.79 -12.11 8.27
C LEU A 138 -6.94 -13.10 8.39
N GLU A 139 -6.98 -14.13 7.55
CA GLU A 139 -8.08 -15.09 7.42
C GLU A 139 -8.66 -15.59 8.77
N PRO A 140 -7.85 -15.95 9.80
CA PRO A 140 -8.40 -16.42 11.08
C PRO A 140 -9.11 -15.33 11.92
N TYR A 141 -9.01 -14.07 11.51
CA TYR A 141 -9.40 -12.91 12.30
C TYR A 141 -10.41 -11.99 11.60
N VAL A 142 -10.66 -12.15 10.29
CA VAL A 142 -11.49 -11.22 9.49
C VAL A 142 -12.94 -11.11 9.98
N ASP A 143 -13.49 -12.14 10.61
CA ASP A 143 -14.85 -12.10 11.17
C ASP A 143 -15.03 -10.95 12.17
N ARG A 144 -13.95 -10.53 12.84
CA ARG A 144 -13.97 -9.43 13.83
C ARG A 144 -14.16 -8.05 13.21
N ILE A 145 -13.88 -7.89 11.92
CA ILE A 145 -14.12 -6.65 11.16
C ILE A 145 -15.42 -6.70 10.35
N GLY A 146 -16.20 -7.78 10.49
CA GLY A 146 -17.59 -7.84 10.07
C GLY A 146 -17.83 -8.23 8.62
N PHE A 147 -16.89 -8.93 7.97
CA PHE A 147 -17.11 -9.51 6.64
C PHE A 147 -16.31 -10.79 6.43
N ASP A 148 -16.79 -11.65 5.52
CA ASP A 148 -16.14 -12.90 5.13
C ASP A 148 -15.20 -12.63 3.95
N MET A 149 -13.89 -12.65 4.18
CA MET A 149 -12.90 -12.51 3.11
C MET A 149 -12.79 -13.82 2.32
N THR A 150 -12.99 -13.78 1.00
CA THR A 150 -13.01 -15.00 0.19
C THR A 150 -11.86 -15.10 -0.81
N HIS A 151 -11.47 -13.99 -1.42
CA HIS A 151 -10.38 -13.96 -2.39
C HIS A 151 -9.79 -12.56 -2.49
N ARG A 152 -8.62 -12.50 -3.14
CA ARG A 152 -7.88 -11.28 -3.46
C ARG A 152 -8.00 -11.00 -4.97
N SER A 153 -8.14 -9.75 -5.37
CA SER A 153 -8.07 -9.34 -6.78
C SER A 153 -6.65 -9.53 -7.33
N ALA A 154 -6.51 -9.53 -8.66
CA ALA A 154 -5.22 -9.25 -9.27
C ALA A 154 -4.68 -7.91 -8.76
N ALA A 155 -3.35 -7.77 -8.76
CA ALA A 155 -2.75 -6.51 -8.38
C ALA A 155 -2.85 -5.50 -9.53
N VAL A 156 -2.78 -4.24 -9.16
CA VAL A 156 -2.81 -3.09 -10.07
C VAL A 156 -1.59 -2.25 -9.73
N LEU A 157 -0.76 -2.03 -10.74
CA LEU A 157 0.34 -1.07 -10.68
C LEU A 157 -0.24 0.32 -10.87
N ASN A 158 0.03 1.21 -9.93
CA ASN A 158 -0.35 2.61 -10.00
C ASN A 158 0.91 3.43 -10.22
N LYS A 159 0.87 4.27 -11.24
CA LYS A 159 1.84 5.33 -11.46
C LYS A 159 1.18 6.65 -11.07
N SER A 160 1.73 7.26 -10.03
CA SER A 160 1.36 8.62 -9.63
C SER A 160 1.94 9.65 -10.59
N GLY A 161 1.28 10.78 -10.70
CA GLY A 161 1.67 11.89 -11.57
C GLY A 161 0.75 13.09 -11.38
N GLU A 162 0.88 14.07 -12.27
CA GLU A 162 -0.04 15.20 -12.28
C GLU A 162 -1.46 14.71 -12.64
N ALA A 163 -2.46 15.27 -11.95
CA ALA A 163 -3.85 15.00 -12.27
C ALA A 163 -4.18 15.60 -13.63
N GLU A 164 -4.52 14.75 -14.60
CA GLU A 164 -4.97 15.20 -15.91
C GLU A 164 -6.43 15.68 -15.82
N GLU A 165 -6.74 16.87 -16.36
CA GLU A 165 -8.09 17.45 -16.29
C GLU A 165 -9.12 16.64 -17.09
N GLU A 166 -8.69 16.06 -18.21
CA GLU A 166 -9.52 15.22 -19.07
C GLU A 166 -9.15 13.75 -18.87
N THR A 167 -10.09 12.97 -18.31
CA THR A 167 -9.98 11.51 -18.22
C THR A 167 -10.82 10.83 -19.30
N PRO A 168 -10.44 9.63 -19.79
CA PRO A 168 -11.25 8.90 -20.76
C PRO A 168 -12.68 8.64 -20.22
N PRO A 169 -13.71 8.65 -21.09
CA PRO A 169 -15.06 8.34 -20.67
C PRO A 169 -15.17 6.87 -20.28
N LEU A 170 -16.04 6.56 -19.30
CA LEU A 170 -16.36 5.19 -18.94
C LEU A 170 -16.86 4.41 -20.18
N ASN A 171 -16.32 3.22 -20.36
CA ASN A 171 -16.78 2.26 -21.36
C ASN A 171 -17.27 0.95 -20.71
N GLU A 172 -17.96 0.11 -21.48
CA GLU A 172 -18.56 -1.14 -20.99
C GLU A 172 -17.55 -2.09 -20.34
N ASN A 173 -16.34 -2.18 -20.92
CA ASN A 173 -15.30 -3.09 -20.43
C ASN A 173 -14.77 -2.63 -19.07
N GLU A 174 -14.49 -1.34 -18.92
CA GLU A 174 -14.07 -0.74 -17.66
C GLU A 174 -15.14 -0.88 -16.59
N VAL A 175 -16.40 -0.58 -16.93
CA VAL A 175 -17.53 -0.69 -16.02
C VAL A 175 -17.69 -2.13 -15.55
N SER A 176 -17.71 -3.10 -16.47
CA SER A 176 -17.83 -4.52 -16.12
C SER A 176 -16.73 -4.97 -15.16
N LYS A 177 -15.48 -4.58 -15.43
CA LYS A 177 -14.31 -4.92 -14.60
C LYS A 177 -14.38 -4.26 -13.21
N TRP A 178 -14.47 -2.93 -13.17
CA TRP A 178 -14.34 -2.17 -11.93
C TRP A 178 -15.59 -2.21 -11.06
N GLN A 179 -16.78 -2.33 -11.66
CA GLN A 179 -18.02 -2.49 -10.90
C GLN A 179 -17.97 -3.77 -10.07
N GLN A 180 -17.58 -4.90 -10.66
CA GLN A 180 -17.50 -6.17 -9.92
C GLN A 180 -16.52 -6.08 -8.74
N GLN A 181 -15.40 -5.38 -8.94
CA GLN A 181 -14.39 -5.19 -7.92
C GLN A 181 -14.86 -4.26 -6.79
N PHE A 182 -15.35 -3.06 -7.11
CA PHE A 182 -15.77 -2.07 -6.11
C PHE A 182 -17.05 -2.44 -5.36
N LEU A 183 -17.92 -3.26 -5.95
CA LEU A 183 -19.07 -3.81 -5.25
C LEU A 183 -18.67 -4.80 -4.15
N ARG A 184 -17.59 -5.56 -4.36
CA ARG A 184 -17.19 -6.69 -3.52
C ARG A 184 -16.02 -6.39 -2.60
N HIS A 185 -15.25 -5.33 -2.86
CA HIS A 185 -14.09 -5.00 -2.04
C HIS A 185 -14.47 -4.62 -0.60
N ARG A 186 -13.63 -4.99 0.36
CA ARG A 186 -13.76 -4.56 1.76
C ARG A 186 -12.46 -4.00 2.30
N LEU A 187 -11.35 -4.62 1.91
CA LEU A 187 -10.02 -4.09 2.19
C LEU A 187 -9.29 -3.79 0.90
N MET A 188 -8.46 -2.76 0.94
CA MET A 188 -7.41 -2.49 -0.04
C MET A 188 -6.06 -2.63 0.65
N VAL A 189 -5.13 -3.32 0.01
CA VAL A 189 -3.72 -3.36 0.38
C VAL A 189 -2.92 -2.60 -0.65
N VAL A 190 -1.98 -1.77 -0.19
CA VAL A 190 -1.13 -0.91 -1.02
C VAL A 190 0.30 -1.03 -0.54
N ILE A 191 1.24 -1.28 -1.45
CA ILE A 191 2.69 -1.22 -1.21
C ILE A 191 3.23 -0.01 -1.98
N PHE A 192 3.83 0.94 -1.26
CA PHE A 192 4.48 2.10 -1.86
C PHE A 192 5.92 1.76 -2.22
N MET A 193 6.28 1.84 -3.50
CA MET A 193 7.61 1.44 -3.99
C MET A 193 8.56 2.64 -4.16
N GLY A 194 8.02 3.83 -4.40
CA GLY A 194 8.82 5.04 -4.68
C GLY A 194 8.98 5.29 -6.18
N PRO A 195 9.97 6.11 -6.60
CA PRO A 195 11.13 6.55 -5.82
C PRO A 195 10.85 7.75 -4.90
N LYS A 196 9.77 8.50 -5.14
CA LYS A 196 9.40 9.67 -4.32
C LYS A 196 8.45 9.25 -3.19
N PRO A 197 8.59 9.83 -1.99
CA PRO A 197 7.58 9.64 -0.95
C PRO A 197 6.31 10.42 -1.29
N GLY A 198 5.19 10.00 -0.72
CA GLY A 198 3.92 10.72 -0.78
C GLY A 198 3.21 10.80 0.56
N ASN A 199 1.99 11.33 0.54
CA ASN A 199 1.05 11.27 1.64
C ASN A 199 -0.24 10.59 1.17
N LEU A 200 -0.63 9.55 1.89
CA LEU A 200 -1.93 8.90 1.73
C LEU A 200 -2.89 9.55 2.71
N GLU A 201 -3.81 10.34 2.17
CA GLU A 201 -4.93 10.91 2.89
C GLU A 201 -6.06 9.89 2.97
N LEU A 202 -6.69 9.81 4.14
CA LEU A 202 -7.64 8.78 4.51
C LEU A 202 -8.82 9.42 5.27
N GLU A 203 -10.04 9.32 4.75
CA GLU A 203 -11.20 10.00 5.33
C GLU A 203 -12.41 9.06 5.44
N PRO A 204 -13.06 8.92 6.60
CA PRO A 204 -14.27 8.11 6.74
C PRO A 204 -15.46 8.64 5.93
N TYR A 205 -16.17 7.78 5.19
CA TYR A 205 -17.32 8.22 4.38
C TYR A 205 -18.53 8.73 5.17
N GLU A 206 -18.74 8.23 6.40
CA GLU A 206 -20.00 8.43 7.14
C GLU A 206 -19.99 9.65 8.07
N THR A 207 -18.83 10.28 8.24
CA THR A 207 -18.66 11.40 9.18
C THR A 207 -18.13 12.59 8.41
N ALA A 208 -19.04 13.41 7.88
CA ALA A 208 -18.70 14.56 7.02
C ALA A 208 -17.76 15.59 7.68
N ASP A 209 -17.65 15.56 9.01
CA ASP A 209 -16.78 16.42 9.81
C ASP A 209 -15.63 15.64 10.48
N ALA A 210 -15.35 14.40 10.06
CA ALA A 210 -14.22 13.64 10.61
C ALA A 210 -12.89 14.21 10.09
N GLU A 211 -11.91 14.31 10.99
CA GLU A 211 -10.56 14.68 10.61
C GLU A 211 -9.95 13.62 9.67
N SER A 212 -9.38 14.08 8.57
CA SER A 212 -8.60 13.24 7.64
C SER A 212 -7.36 12.68 8.35
N TYR A 213 -7.09 11.40 8.20
CA TYR A 213 -5.83 10.80 8.61
C TYR A 213 -4.79 10.96 7.49
N GLN A 214 -3.57 11.30 7.87
CA GLN A 214 -2.45 11.47 6.93
C GLN A 214 -1.39 10.42 7.22
N VAL A 215 -1.18 9.49 6.28
CA VAL A 215 -0.18 8.42 6.38
C VAL A 215 0.97 8.72 5.42
N LYS A 216 2.20 8.73 5.94
CA LYS A 216 3.38 8.93 5.10
C LYS A 216 3.61 7.69 4.21
N ALA A 217 3.42 7.85 2.91
CA ALA A 217 3.65 6.84 1.88
C ALA A 217 5.14 6.81 1.49
N VAL A 218 5.99 6.36 2.41
CA VAL A 218 7.44 6.22 2.17
C VAL A 218 7.72 4.89 1.45
N PRO A 219 8.70 4.82 0.53
CA PRO A 219 9.11 3.58 -0.11
C PRO A 219 9.33 2.43 0.89
N GLY A 220 8.72 1.28 0.60
CA GLY A 220 8.72 0.09 1.46
C GLY A 220 7.59 0.06 2.49
N THR A 221 6.74 1.09 2.56
CA THR A 221 5.56 1.08 3.44
C THR A 221 4.43 0.29 2.79
N MET A 222 3.76 -0.55 3.58
CA MET A 222 2.51 -1.18 3.19
C MET A 222 1.37 -0.59 4.01
N VAL A 223 0.23 -0.30 3.39
CA VAL A 223 -0.99 0.13 4.07
C VAL A 223 -2.11 -0.84 3.73
N LEU A 224 -2.85 -1.26 4.76
CA LEU A 224 -4.08 -2.01 4.63
C LEU A 224 -5.22 -1.15 5.16
N LEU A 225 -6.27 -0.92 4.37
CA LEU A 225 -7.37 0.00 4.73
C LEU A 225 -8.74 -0.56 4.39
N ARG A 226 -9.78 -0.11 5.11
CA ARG A 226 -11.21 -0.40 4.88
C ARG A 226 -11.75 0.43 3.72
N ALA A 227 -11.57 -0.07 2.50
CA ALA A 227 -11.98 0.61 1.27
C ALA A 227 -13.51 0.86 1.21
N ASP A 228 -14.29 0.04 1.93
CA ASP A 228 -15.74 0.18 2.07
C ASP A 228 -16.18 1.27 3.05
N LYS A 229 -15.28 1.76 3.90
CA LYS A 229 -15.57 2.76 4.95
C LYS A 229 -14.79 4.05 4.80
N MET A 230 -13.74 4.07 4.00
CA MET A 230 -12.83 5.20 3.90
C MET A 230 -12.52 5.57 2.44
N SER A 231 -12.57 6.86 2.16
CA SER A 231 -11.92 7.45 1.00
C SER A 231 -10.41 7.41 1.21
N HIS A 232 -9.66 7.35 0.12
CA HIS A 232 -8.22 7.25 0.16
C HIS A 232 -7.61 7.90 -1.08
N LYS A 233 -6.68 8.84 -0.86
CA LYS A 233 -6.05 9.63 -1.93
C LYS A 233 -4.55 9.73 -1.68
N LEU A 234 -3.76 9.37 -2.68
CA LEU A 234 -2.31 9.50 -2.63
C LEU A 234 -1.91 10.78 -3.36
N THR A 235 -1.15 11.63 -2.68
CA THR A 235 -0.47 12.79 -3.26
C THR A 235 1.04 12.57 -3.21
N THR A 236 1.73 12.90 -4.30
CA THR A 236 3.19 12.73 -4.42
C THR A 236 3.82 13.97 -5.02
N ALA A 237 5.10 14.23 -4.70
CA ALA A 237 5.84 15.35 -5.27
C ALA A 237 6.38 15.06 -6.70
N GLY A 238 5.76 14.14 -7.42
CA GLY A 238 6.18 13.66 -8.74
C GLY A 238 5.97 12.14 -8.90
N ASP A 239 6.50 11.60 -10.00
CA ASP A 239 6.34 10.19 -10.34
C ASP A 239 6.80 9.25 -9.24
N SER A 240 5.89 8.37 -8.85
CA SER A 240 6.10 7.28 -7.90
C SER A 240 5.17 6.12 -8.22
N TYR A 241 5.57 4.91 -7.85
CA TYR A 241 4.85 3.69 -8.10
C TYR A 241 4.29 3.08 -6.81
N ALA A 242 3.09 2.52 -6.93
CA ALA A 242 2.45 1.76 -5.86
C ALA A 242 1.79 0.50 -6.43
N LEU A 243 1.91 -0.62 -5.74
CA LEU A 243 1.25 -1.87 -6.09
C LEU A 243 0.03 -2.03 -5.17
N SER A 244 -1.14 -2.22 -5.73
CA SER A 244 -2.38 -2.31 -4.95
C SER A 244 -3.21 -3.53 -5.29
N SER A 245 -4.00 -4.02 -4.35
CA SER A 245 -4.90 -5.15 -4.55
C SER A 245 -6.05 -5.07 -3.54
N PHE A 246 -7.18 -5.74 -3.84
CA PHE A 246 -8.36 -5.73 -2.99
C PHE A 246 -8.65 -7.10 -2.42
N TYR A 247 -9.02 -7.16 -1.14
CA TYR A 247 -9.65 -8.34 -0.57
C TYR A 247 -11.17 -8.19 -0.64
N MET A 248 -11.80 -9.22 -1.18
CA MET A 248 -13.20 -9.20 -1.59
C MET A 248 -14.04 -10.25 -0.87
N VAL A 249 -15.34 -10.02 -0.87
CA VAL A 249 -16.36 -10.99 -0.44
C VAL A 249 -16.95 -11.71 -1.66
N ASP A 250 -17.42 -12.95 -1.48
CA ASP A 250 -17.91 -13.75 -2.60
C ASP A 250 -19.21 -13.19 -3.21
N ALA A 251 -20.21 -12.94 -2.36
CA ALA A 251 -21.46 -12.31 -2.75
C ALA A 251 -21.76 -11.11 -1.84
N ILE A 252 -22.35 -10.07 -2.41
CA ILE A 252 -23.00 -9.02 -1.63
C ILE A 252 -24.23 -9.65 -0.97
N LYS A 253 -24.05 -10.24 0.21
CA LYS A 253 -25.17 -10.75 1.00
C LYS A 253 -26.07 -9.56 1.31
N LYS A 254 -27.35 -9.62 0.88
CA LYS A 254 -28.40 -8.65 1.28
C LYS A 254 -28.56 -8.56 2.82
N ARG A 255 -28.05 -9.55 3.55
CA ARG A 255 -28.00 -9.64 5.02
C ARG A 255 -26.79 -8.91 5.61
N ALA A 256 -26.54 -7.66 5.24
CA ALA A 256 -25.88 -6.79 6.21
C ALA A 256 -26.90 -6.53 7.34
N PRO A 257 -26.53 -6.54 8.62
CA PRO A 257 -27.45 -6.17 9.70
C PRO A 257 -27.90 -4.72 9.44
N GLU A 258 -29.18 -4.55 9.12
CA GLU A 258 -29.87 -3.26 8.93
C GLU A 258 -29.30 -2.35 7.81
N GLY A 259 -29.70 -2.60 6.55
CA GLY A 259 -29.60 -1.58 5.49
C GLY A 259 -28.72 -1.92 4.27
N GLY A 260 -28.17 -3.13 4.19
CA GLY A 260 -27.33 -3.55 3.06
C GLY A 260 -25.93 -2.93 3.10
N TRP A 261 -25.07 -3.36 2.18
CA TRP A 261 -23.73 -2.77 2.04
C TRP A 261 -23.84 -1.43 1.35
N ARG A 262 -23.30 -0.39 1.98
CA ARG A 262 -23.21 0.94 1.38
C ARG A 262 -22.19 0.88 0.25
N LEU A 263 -22.60 1.33 -0.92
CA LEU A 263 -21.70 1.48 -2.06
C LEU A 263 -20.71 2.60 -1.77
N THR A 264 -19.45 2.36 -2.13
CA THR A 264 -18.42 3.41 -2.16
C THR A 264 -18.79 4.46 -3.20
N PRO A 265 -18.31 5.71 -3.08
CA PRO A 265 -18.58 6.75 -4.08
C PRO A 265 -18.25 6.30 -5.52
N ALA A 266 -17.11 5.65 -5.73
CA ALA A 266 -16.72 5.10 -7.02
C ALA A 266 -17.74 4.06 -7.54
N ALA A 267 -18.16 3.12 -6.68
CA ALA A 267 -19.17 2.12 -7.05
C ALA A 267 -20.52 2.76 -7.42
N LYS A 268 -20.96 3.80 -6.69
CA LYS A 268 -22.20 4.54 -6.99
C LYS A 268 -22.14 5.22 -8.35
N THR A 269 -21.02 5.88 -8.66
CA THR A 269 -20.83 6.57 -9.94
C THR A 269 -20.87 5.59 -11.10
N ILE A 270 -20.17 4.45 -10.97
CA ILE A 270 -20.15 3.39 -11.99
C ILE A 270 -21.54 2.75 -12.13
N GLU A 271 -22.26 2.46 -11.04
CA GLU A 271 -23.62 1.91 -11.08
C GLU A 271 -24.61 2.88 -11.73
N ALA A 272 -24.54 4.18 -11.39
CA ALA A 272 -25.39 5.19 -12.00
C ALA A 272 -25.14 5.33 -13.51
N TRP A 273 -23.90 5.17 -13.96
CA TRP A 273 -23.59 5.11 -15.39
C TRP A 273 -24.28 3.93 -16.08
N THR A 274 -24.26 2.75 -15.45
CA THR A 274 -24.92 1.53 -15.98
C THR A 274 -26.44 1.68 -16.06
N LEU A 275 -27.07 2.39 -15.12
CA LEU A 275 -28.53 2.56 -15.07
C LEU A 275 -29.08 3.61 -16.06
N ASN A 276 -28.27 4.58 -16.48
CA ASN A 276 -28.71 5.70 -17.31
C ASN A 276 -28.53 5.46 -18.82
N ARG A 277 -28.38 4.21 -19.23
CA ARG A 277 -28.09 3.81 -20.61
C ARG A 277 -29.21 2.95 -21.19
#